data_AF-A0A833PGV6-F1
#
_entry.id   AF-A0A833PGV6-F1
#
_cell.length_a   1.000
_cell.length_b   1.000
_cell.length_c   1.000
_cell.angle_alpha   90.00
_cell.angle_beta   90.00
_cell.angle_gamma   90.00
#
_symmetry.space_group_name_H-M   'P 1'
#
loop_
_entity.id
_entity.type
_entity.pdbx_description
1 polymer ?
#
loop_
_entity_poly.entity_id
_entity_poly.type
_entity_poly.pdbx_seq_one_letter_code
_entity_poly.pdbx_strand_id
1 'polypeptide(L)'
;MNKPNLPQHPCANKCTDFKGEQCKTCLVQQIEKRELELGVAPDEAYVKTDTSDFLPDDVVVKIFGDDDTLYVFAMQSEINPDYGYIGEPDAEQGECIALADIRHATVAEIQAKRRLTEAEQALAEVS
;
A
#
# COMPACT_ATOMS: atom_id res chain seq x y z
N MET A 1 28.34 -3.15 -15.38
CA MET A 1 28.01 -1.79 -14.90
C MET A 1 26.57 -1.84 -14.39
N ASN A 2 26.37 -1.96 -13.08
CA ASN A 2 25.03 -1.96 -12.50
C ASN A 2 24.71 -0.52 -12.07
N LYS A 3 23.86 0.16 -12.84
CA LYS A 3 23.27 1.45 -12.45
C LYS A 3 22.42 1.21 -11.20
N PRO A 4 22.69 1.87 -10.06
CA PRO A 4 21.73 1.83 -8.95
C PRO A 4 20.48 2.60 -9.41
N ASN A 5 19.36 1.90 -9.50
CA ASN A 5 18.08 2.47 -9.86
C ASN A 5 17.55 3.24 -8.63
N LEU A 6 18.05 4.47 -8.47
CA LEU A 6 17.85 5.34 -7.33
C LEU A 6 16.69 6.37 -7.43
N PRO A 7 15.68 6.29 -8.32
CA PRO A 7 14.50 7.12 -8.13
C PRO A 7 13.49 6.37 -7.22
N GLN A 8 13.30 6.91 -6.01
CA GLN A 8 12.22 6.58 -5.06
C GLN A 8 12.21 5.15 -4.51
N HIS A 9 13.18 4.86 -3.64
CA HIS A 9 13.13 3.65 -2.82
C HIS A 9 11.88 3.69 -1.90
N PRO A 10 11.04 2.63 -1.81
CA PRO A 10 9.79 2.64 -1.04
C PRO A 10 9.99 2.94 0.44
N CYS A 11 11.19 2.62 0.97
CA CYS A 11 11.58 2.91 2.34
C CYS A 11 12.03 4.40 2.55
N ALA A 12 11.99 5.27 1.51
CA ALA A 12 12.30 6.70 1.64
C ALA A 12 11.32 7.37 2.63
N ASN A 13 11.87 8.08 3.62
CA ASN A 13 11.14 8.67 4.77
C ASN A 13 10.51 7.67 5.77
N LYS A 14 10.57 6.35 5.50
CA LYS A 14 10.06 5.29 6.41
C LYS A 14 11.16 4.59 7.23
N CYS A 15 12.41 4.72 6.83
CA CYS A 15 13.56 4.15 7.53
C CYS A 15 14.43 5.24 8.14
N THR A 16 14.52 5.26 9.46
CA THR A 16 15.33 6.22 10.23
C THR A 16 16.83 6.17 9.89
N ASP A 17 17.31 5.03 9.38
CA ASP A 17 18.72 4.81 9.00
C ASP A 17 18.96 4.86 7.47
N PHE A 18 18.06 5.43 6.68
CA PHE A 18 18.23 5.49 5.23
C PHE A 18 19.38 6.43 4.84
N LYS A 19 20.52 5.85 4.41
CA LYS A 19 21.72 6.59 3.97
C LYS A 19 21.90 6.66 2.44
N GLY A 20 20.84 6.44 1.67
CA GLY A 20 20.92 6.35 0.21
C GLY A 20 21.37 4.98 -0.33
N GLU A 21 21.51 4.00 0.56
CA GLU A 21 21.71 2.57 0.25
C GLU A 21 20.45 1.76 0.60
N GLN A 22 20.36 0.50 0.14
CA GLN A 22 19.26 -0.40 0.53
C GLN A 22 19.22 -0.51 2.06
N CYS A 23 18.10 -0.13 2.69
CA CYS A 23 17.98 -0.21 4.15
C CYS A 23 17.88 -1.67 4.61
N LYS A 24 18.21 -1.92 5.88
CA LYS A 24 18.20 -3.27 6.47
C LYS A 24 16.85 -3.99 6.29
N THR A 25 15.73 -3.29 6.44
CA THR A 25 14.39 -3.85 6.24
C THR A 25 14.17 -4.29 4.79
N CYS A 26 14.41 -3.39 3.84
CA CYS A 26 14.29 -3.67 2.42
C CYS A 26 15.30 -4.77 1.98
N LEU A 27 16.47 -4.88 2.62
CA LEU A 27 17.46 -5.95 2.39
C LEU A 27 16.99 -7.32 2.89
N VAL A 28 16.39 -7.39 4.08
CA VAL A 28 15.83 -8.64 4.64
C VAL A 28 14.75 -9.19 3.71
N GLN A 29 13.83 -8.33 3.23
CA GLN A 29 12.78 -8.74 2.29
C GLN A 29 13.34 -9.30 0.97
N GLN A 30 14.44 -8.73 0.45
CA GLN A 30 15.07 -9.26 -0.77
C GLN A 30 15.72 -10.63 -0.55
N ILE A 31 16.29 -10.85 0.64
CA ILE A 31 16.88 -12.14 1.02
C ILE A 31 15.77 -13.19 1.13
N GLU A 32 14.71 -12.90 1.89
CA GLU A 32 13.57 -13.81 2.08
C GLU A 32 12.91 -14.18 0.75
N LYS A 33 12.71 -13.21 -0.15
CA LYS A 33 12.17 -13.46 -1.49
C LYS A 33 13.05 -14.42 -2.30
N ARG A 34 14.37 -14.22 -2.27
CA ARG A 34 15.32 -15.06 -2.99
C ARG A 34 15.40 -16.47 -2.41
N GLU A 35 15.32 -16.61 -1.10
CA GLU A 35 15.34 -17.90 -0.42
C GLU A 35 14.05 -18.70 -0.69
N LEU A 36 12.91 -18.01 -0.80
CA LEU A 36 11.63 -18.59 -1.25
C LEU A 36 11.71 -19.09 -2.70
N GLU A 37 12.21 -18.28 -3.63
CA GLU A 37 12.41 -18.68 -5.05
C GLU A 37 13.34 -19.90 -5.19
N LEU A 38 14.29 -20.06 -4.27
CA LEU A 38 15.26 -21.14 -4.24
C LEU A 38 14.80 -22.35 -3.40
N GLY A 39 13.65 -22.28 -2.71
CA GLY A 39 13.10 -23.35 -1.88
C GLY A 39 14.01 -23.77 -0.72
N VAL A 40 14.77 -22.82 -0.14
CA VAL A 40 15.83 -23.10 0.85
C VAL A 40 15.27 -23.42 2.24
N ALA A 41 14.06 -22.95 2.53
CA ALA A 41 13.34 -23.19 3.76
C ALA A 41 11.87 -23.53 3.44
N PRO A 42 11.16 -24.25 4.34
CA PRO A 42 9.74 -24.53 4.15
C PRO A 42 8.91 -23.25 4.25
N ASP A 43 7.80 -23.18 3.52
CA ASP A 43 6.95 -21.99 3.40
C ASP A 43 6.50 -21.42 4.78
N GLU A 44 6.37 -22.27 5.80
CA GLU A 44 5.99 -21.84 7.16
C GLU A 44 7.11 -21.11 7.92
N ALA A 45 8.36 -21.18 7.44
CA ALA A 45 9.51 -20.49 8.03
C ALA A 45 9.69 -19.06 7.51
N TYR A 46 8.99 -18.68 6.43
CA TYR A 46 8.98 -17.31 5.92
C TYR A 46 7.78 -16.54 6.46
N VAL A 47 7.97 -15.25 6.74
CA VAL A 47 6.84 -14.33 6.96
C VAL A 47 6.04 -14.34 5.67
N LYS A 48 4.81 -14.87 5.71
CA LYS A 48 3.89 -14.81 4.57
C LYS A 48 3.65 -13.34 4.25
N THR A 49 4.35 -12.81 3.25
CA THR A 49 4.11 -11.47 2.69
C THR A 49 2.90 -11.48 1.75
N ASP A 50 2.01 -12.48 1.84
CA ASP A 50 0.69 -12.48 1.22
C ASP A 50 -0.26 -11.44 1.83
N THR A 51 0.26 -10.61 2.73
CA THR A 51 -0.44 -9.44 3.25
C THR A 51 -0.48 -8.40 2.15
N SER A 52 -1.68 -8.17 1.61
CA SER A 52 -2.06 -6.94 0.91
C SER A 52 -1.25 -5.71 1.37
N ASP A 53 -0.87 -4.82 0.45
CA ASP A 53 -0.22 -3.53 0.78
C ASP A 53 -1.09 -2.63 1.67
N PHE A 54 -2.38 -2.96 1.81
CA PHE A 54 -3.35 -2.33 2.70
C PHE A 54 -3.47 -3.09 4.02
N LEU A 55 -3.48 -2.33 5.11
CA LEU A 55 -3.75 -2.81 6.47
C LEU A 55 -5.14 -2.35 6.93
N PRO A 56 -5.77 -3.08 7.88
CA PRO A 56 -6.98 -2.59 8.53
C PRO A 56 -6.78 -1.16 9.05
N ASP A 57 -7.82 -0.33 8.89
CA ASP A 57 -7.86 1.09 9.21
C ASP A 57 -7.10 2.03 8.25
N ASP A 58 -6.48 1.51 7.18
CA ASP A 58 -5.93 2.36 6.12
C ASP A 58 -7.04 3.16 5.43
N VAL A 59 -6.84 4.47 5.30
CA VAL A 59 -7.74 5.33 4.53
C VAL A 59 -7.41 5.19 3.05
N VAL A 60 -8.39 4.76 2.26
CA VAL A 60 -8.26 4.47 0.84
C VAL A 60 -9.32 5.21 0.03
N VAL A 61 -9.06 5.33 -1.27
CA VAL A 61 -10.02 5.85 -2.24
C VAL A 61 -10.05 4.96 -3.46
N LYS A 62 -11.19 4.96 -4.15
CA LYS A 62 -11.33 4.26 -5.44
C LYS A 62 -10.53 5.00 -6.50
N ILE A 63 -9.78 4.25 -7.32
CA ILE A 63 -9.03 4.80 -8.45
C ILE A 63 -10.01 5.27 -9.53
N PHE A 64 -11.02 4.45 -9.81
CA PHE A 64 -12.10 4.77 -10.73
C PHE A 64 -13.37 5.11 -9.96
N GLY A 65 -14.03 6.20 -10.36
CA GLY A 65 -15.24 6.71 -9.72
C GLY A 65 -15.23 8.22 -9.58
N ASP A 66 -16.43 8.80 -9.61
CA ASP A 66 -16.68 10.22 -9.39
C ASP A 66 -17.20 10.49 -7.97
N ASP A 67 -17.00 9.55 -7.03
CA ASP A 67 -17.28 9.83 -5.62
C ASP A 67 -16.13 10.61 -4.98
N ASP A 68 -16.50 11.52 -4.09
CA ASP A 68 -15.55 12.30 -3.28
C ASP A 68 -15.26 11.59 -1.95
N THR A 69 -15.53 10.28 -1.85
CA THR A 69 -15.61 9.56 -0.59
C THR A 69 -14.25 8.99 -0.19
N LEU A 70 -13.93 9.12 1.10
CA LEU A 70 -12.85 8.36 1.72
C LEU A 70 -13.43 7.09 2.32
N TYR A 71 -12.76 5.97 2.09
CA TYR A 71 -13.11 4.68 2.66
C TYR A 71 -12.03 4.22 3.63
N VAL A 72 -12.36 3.25 4.47
CA VAL A 72 -11.45 2.56 5.36
C VAL A 72 -11.33 1.12 4.89
N PHE A 73 -10.09 0.65 4.73
CA PHE A 73 -9.83 -0.76 4.46
C PHE A 73 -10.09 -1.58 5.71
N ALA A 74 -10.96 -2.60 5.59
CA ALA A 74 -11.34 -3.45 6.71
C ALA A 74 -10.48 -4.71 6.77
N MET A 75 -10.44 -5.46 5.67
CA MET A 75 -9.69 -6.71 5.57
C MET A 75 -9.55 -7.17 4.12
N GLN A 76 -8.50 -7.94 3.86
CA GLN A 76 -8.34 -8.71 2.63
C GLN A 76 -9.26 -9.94 2.65
N SER A 77 -9.76 -10.36 1.48
CA SER A 77 -10.58 -11.56 1.37
C SER A 77 -9.76 -12.83 1.56
N GLU A 78 -10.22 -13.73 2.42
CA GLU A 78 -9.60 -15.05 2.62
C GLU A 78 -9.85 -16.01 1.43
N ILE A 79 -10.84 -15.70 0.58
CA ILE A 79 -11.21 -16.55 -0.56
C ILE A 79 -10.43 -16.14 -1.82
N ASN A 80 -10.22 -14.84 -2.03
CA ASN A 80 -9.46 -14.32 -3.16
C ASN A 80 -8.55 -13.17 -2.70
N PRO A 81 -7.22 -13.37 -2.68
CA PRO A 81 -6.28 -12.37 -2.18
C PRO A 81 -6.24 -11.08 -3.03
N ASP A 82 -6.75 -11.10 -4.27
CA ASP A 82 -6.83 -9.90 -5.11
C ASP A 82 -7.98 -8.96 -4.72
N TYR A 83 -8.79 -9.33 -3.73
CA TYR A 83 -9.94 -8.58 -3.26
C TYR A 83 -9.84 -8.25 -1.78
N GLY A 84 -10.51 -7.18 -1.38
CA GLY A 84 -10.69 -6.79 0.01
C GLY A 84 -12.03 -6.11 0.24
N TYR A 85 -12.27 -5.73 1.49
CA TYR A 85 -13.48 -5.03 1.90
C TYR A 85 -13.13 -3.62 2.36
N ILE A 86 -13.86 -2.64 1.85
CA ILE A 86 -13.76 -1.23 2.23
C ILE A 86 -15.11 -0.73 2.74
N GLY A 87 -15.14 0.22 3.66
CA GLY A 87 -16.38 0.84 4.14
C GLY A 87 -16.20 2.34 4.34
N GLU A 88 -17.30 3.11 4.30
CA GLU A 88 -17.24 4.48 4.81
C GLU A 88 -16.86 4.48 6.30
N PRO A 89 -16.23 5.54 6.82
CA PRO A 89 -16.01 5.68 8.25
C PRO A 89 -17.33 5.48 9.00
N ASP A 90 -17.35 4.58 9.98
CA ASP A 90 -18.52 4.21 10.80
C ASP A 90 -19.62 3.40 10.07
N ALA A 91 -19.39 2.92 8.84
CA ALA A 91 -20.34 2.05 8.16
C ALA A 91 -20.37 0.63 8.77
N GLU A 92 -21.57 0.10 9.02
CA GLU A 92 -21.75 -1.28 9.49
C GLU A 92 -21.54 -2.32 8.38
N GLN A 93 -21.60 -1.91 7.11
CA GLN A 93 -21.47 -2.79 5.94
C GLN A 93 -20.34 -2.30 5.04
N GLY A 94 -19.46 -3.23 4.67
CA GLY A 94 -18.39 -3.00 3.71
C GLY A 94 -18.77 -3.45 2.30
N GLU A 95 -18.12 -2.85 1.31
CA GLU A 95 -18.14 -3.20 -0.10
C GLU A 95 -16.92 -4.06 -0.44
N CYS A 96 -17.14 -5.15 -1.19
CA CYS A 96 -16.05 -5.95 -1.75
C CYS A 96 -15.48 -5.25 -2.99
N ILE A 97 -14.17 -5.07 -3.05
CA ILE A 97 -13.48 -4.38 -4.14
C ILE A 97 -12.19 -5.09 -4.51
N ALA A 98 -11.80 -5.02 -5.78
CA ALA A 98 -10.48 -5.48 -6.20
C ALA A 98 -9.42 -4.54 -5.62
N LEU A 99 -8.34 -5.09 -5.06
CA LEU A 99 -7.26 -4.30 -4.47
C LEU A 99 -6.57 -3.42 -5.52
N ALA A 100 -6.60 -3.81 -6.79
CA ALA A 100 -6.07 -3.03 -7.92
C ALA A 100 -6.92 -1.79 -8.26
N ASP A 101 -8.15 -1.68 -7.75
CA ASP A 101 -9.08 -0.56 -8.01
C ASP A 101 -9.08 0.48 -6.88
N ILE A 102 -8.22 0.32 -5.88
CA ILE A 102 -8.05 1.25 -4.76
C ILE A 102 -6.60 1.72 -4.62
N ARG A 103 -6.43 2.89 -4.01
CA ARG A 103 -5.13 3.41 -3.57
C ARG A 103 -5.26 4.02 -2.18
N HIS A 104 -4.15 4.16 -1.47
CA HIS A 104 -4.11 4.98 -0.25
C HIS A 104 -4.57 6.41 -0.56
N ALA A 105 -5.35 6.97 0.36
CA ALA A 105 -5.67 8.39 0.35
C ALA A 105 -4.39 9.20 0.61
N THR A 106 -4.23 10.30 -0.10
CA THR A 106 -3.14 11.25 0.11
C THR A 106 -3.35 12.02 1.41
N VAL A 107 -2.28 12.61 1.95
CA VAL A 107 -2.39 13.48 3.14
C VAL A 107 -3.35 14.65 2.90
N ALA A 108 -3.34 15.22 1.70
CA ALA A 108 -4.24 16.31 1.32
C ALA A 108 -5.71 15.88 1.34
N GLU A 109 -6.02 14.67 0.83
CA GLU A 109 -7.36 14.08 0.87
C GLU A 109 -7.84 13.85 2.31
N ILE A 110 -6.97 13.29 3.16
CA ILE A 110 -7.28 13.06 4.58
C ILE A 110 -7.56 14.38 5.30
N GLN A 111 -6.76 15.42 5.04
CA GLN A 111 -6.97 16.76 5.62
C GLN A 111 -8.25 17.42 5.10
N ALA A 112 -8.56 17.24 3.81
CA ALA A 112 -9.79 17.73 3.20
C ALA A 112 -11.04 16.91 3.58
N LYS A 113 -10.85 15.71 4.17
CA LYS A 113 -11.90 14.73 4.48
C LYS A 113 -12.74 14.34 3.26
N ARG A 114 -12.13 14.34 2.08
CA ARG A 114 -12.73 13.93 0.81
C ARG A 114 -11.66 13.53 -0.20
N ARG A 115 -12.04 12.75 -1.20
CA ARG A 115 -11.20 12.51 -2.38
C ARG A 115 -11.01 13.84 -3.13
N LEU A 116 -9.81 14.02 -3.64
CA LEU A 116 -9.45 15.20 -4.42
C LEU A 116 -9.44 14.82 -5.89
N THR A 117 -9.85 15.75 -6.75
CA THR A 117 -9.70 15.59 -8.20
C THR A 117 -8.23 15.55 -8.58
N GLU A 118 -7.90 14.97 -9.74
CA GLU A 118 -6.50 14.93 -10.23
C GLU A 118 -5.86 16.34 -10.29
N ALA A 119 -6.65 17.35 -10.66
CA ALA A 119 -6.18 18.73 -10.70
C ALA A 119 -5.86 19.29 -9.31
N GLU A 120 -6.67 18.97 -8.30
CA GLU A 120 -6.44 19.37 -6.91
C GLU A 120 -5.23 18.66 -6.30
N GLN A 121 -5.04 17.37 -6.63
CA GLN A 121 -3.87 16.61 -6.22
C GLN A 121 -2.58 17.18 -6.81
N ALA A 122 -2.58 17.47 -8.11
CA ALA A 122 -1.41 18.06 -8.78
C ALA A 122 -1.02 19.43 -8.20
N LEU A 123 -1.97 20.21 -7.68
CA LEU A 123 -1.68 21.47 -6.98
C LEU A 123 -1.11 21.25 -5.58
N ALA A 124 -1.59 20.24 -4.87
CA ALA A 124 -1.17 19.94 -3.50
C ALA A 124 0.27 19.39 -3.43
N GLU A 125 0.75 18.69 -4.46
CA GLU A 125 2.11 18.13 -4.51
C GLU A 125 3.21 19.17 -4.82
N VAL A 126 2.83 20.38 -5.23
CA VAL A 126 3.75 21.44 -5.67
C VAL A 126 3.98 22.53 -4.59
N SER A 127 3.27 22.46 -3.46
CA SER A 127 3.38 23.39 -2.33
C SER A 127 4.24 22.86 -1.17
#